data_AF-W1VFX5-F1
#
_entry.id   AF-W1VFX5-F1
#
_cell.length_a   1.000
_cell.length_b   1.000
_cell.length_c   1.000
_cell.angle_alpha   90.00
_cell.angle_beta   90.00
_cell.angle_gamma   90.00
#
_symmetry.space_group_name_H-M   'P 1'
#
loop_
_entity.id
_entity.type
_entity.pdbx_description
1 polymer ?
#
loop_
_entity_poly.entity_id
_entity_poly.type
_entity_poly.pdbx_seq_one_letter_code
_entity_poly.pdbx_strand_id
1 'polypeptide(L)'
;MHQVSALITGFEPFAGGSDNASWEAVRALPEELTLAGGAVRLRRELLPVTFAGAAARVRELIASGRPDVVVHVGLDASAKAIKLETTAYNEATASIPDNAGAQPDHAEVVPAGPRRRHSTWAAHALAGRLSATGLPVTTSDDAGRYVCNTTLYTALDAVEEDPTRPTGFVHVPLATTVGTPTVTRTLAALLVELADQVRRHHAHIQGMSRLSVPRPSRPLRVGLTGGIGSGKSTVAGMLAARGALVVDADALARAVVEPGAPALEEIKQAFGQGVIAADGGLDRAALAAVVFDDDEARARLEAMTLPRVAAAAAEQMEAAGPGRVAVYDVPLLAEGGMADLFDAVIVVRAPRELRLARLEARGLARADAEARMSRQASDGEREALADLVIDNDGAVEQLEEQMAGVWQALVRG
;
A
#
# COMPACT_ATOMS: atom_id res chain seq x y z
N MET A 1 -7.63 -15.98 -19.42
CA MET A 1 -7.50 -15.76 -17.97
C MET A 1 -6.04 -15.97 -17.62
N HIS A 2 -5.31 -14.90 -17.31
CA HIS A 2 -3.89 -14.99 -17.00
C HIS A 2 -3.71 -15.71 -15.65
N GLN A 3 -2.96 -16.81 -15.67
CA GLN A 3 -2.47 -17.47 -14.46
C GLN A 3 -1.38 -16.56 -13.88
N VAL A 4 -1.56 -16.12 -12.63
CA VAL A 4 -0.55 -15.32 -11.93
C VAL A 4 0.48 -16.27 -11.34
N SER A 5 1.75 -15.95 -11.43
CA SER A 5 2.85 -16.67 -10.79
C SER A 5 3.39 -15.86 -9.60
N ALA A 6 3.54 -16.51 -8.45
CA ALA A 6 4.13 -15.89 -7.27
C ALA A 6 5.32 -16.68 -6.77
N LEU A 7 6.45 -16.00 -6.62
CA LEU A 7 7.58 -16.49 -5.85
C LEU A 7 7.34 -16.15 -4.38
N ILE A 8 7.37 -17.16 -3.51
CA ILE A 8 7.35 -16.97 -2.07
C ILE A 8 8.50 -17.74 -1.43
N THR A 9 9.27 -17.07 -0.56
CA THR A 9 10.43 -17.69 0.06
C THR A 9 10.37 -17.67 1.58
N GLY A 10 10.94 -18.69 2.21
CA GLY A 10 11.28 -18.69 3.64
C GLY A 10 12.76 -18.94 3.84
N PHE A 11 13.25 -18.91 5.07
CA PHE A 11 14.66 -19.14 5.38
C PHE A 11 14.89 -20.47 6.09
N GLU A 12 16.07 -21.05 5.88
CA GLU A 12 16.54 -22.19 6.66
C GLU A 12 16.72 -21.84 8.15
N PRO A 13 16.86 -22.85 9.03
CA PRO A 13 17.20 -22.62 10.43
C PRO A 13 18.55 -21.89 10.59
N PHE A 14 18.69 -21.13 11.67
CA PHE A 14 19.90 -20.37 11.98
C PHE A 14 20.08 -20.21 13.48
N ALA A 15 21.25 -19.71 13.90
CA ALA A 15 21.57 -19.42 15.31
C ALA A 15 21.32 -20.62 16.27
N GLY A 16 21.58 -21.85 15.79
CA GLY A 16 21.39 -23.08 16.57
C GLY A 16 19.93 -23.57 16.67
N GLY A 17 18.98 -22.91 16.01
CA GLY A 17 17.61 -23.39 15.87
C GLY A 17 17.52 -24.61 14.94
N SER A 18 16.60 -25.52 15.22
CA SER A 18 16.30 -26.69 14.38
C SER A 18 15.26 -26.41 13.29
N ASP A 19 14.51 -25.32 13.43
CA ASP A 19 13.41 -24.92 12.57
C ASP A 19 13.41 -23.39 12.36
N ASN A 20 12.58 -22.92 11.43
CA ASN A 20 12.38 -21.50 11.17
C ASN A 20 10.92 -21.26 10.78
N ALA A 21 10.20 -20.48 11.61
CA ALA A 21 8.76 -20.25 11.42
C ALA A 21 8.42 -19.67 10.03
N SER A 22 9.34 -18.94 9.40
CA SER A 22 9.15 -18.45 8.04
C SER A 22 9.01 -19.60 7.03
N TRP A 23 9.95 -20.54 7.01
CA TRP A 23 9.87 -21.69 6.10
C TRP A 23 8.72 -22.62 6.45
N GLU A 24 8.44 -22.82 7.74
CA GLU A 24 7.31 -23.61 8.20
C GLU A 24 5.97 -23.10 7.65
N ALA A 25 5.77 -21.77 7.65
CA ALA A 25 4.58 -21.17 7.09
C ALA A 25 4.54 -21.25 5.54
N VAL A 26 5.68 -21.02 4.88
CA VAL A 26 5.80 -21.04 3.41
C VAL A 26 5.60 -22.44 2.85
N ARG A 27 6.24 -23.47 3.44
CA ARG A 27 6.10 -24.86 2.98
C ARG A 27 4.69 -25.41 3.17
N ALA A 28 3.94 -24.87 4.13
CA ALA A 28 2.55 -25.24 4.40
C ALA A 28 1.54 -24.62 3.41
N LEU A 29 1.94 -23.63 2.60
CA LEU A 29 1.09 -23.12 1.52
C LEU A 29 0.87 -24.19 0.44
N PRO A 30 -0.31 -24.24 -0.20
CA PRO A 30 -0.54 -25.12 -1.34
C PRO A 30 0.31 -24.68 -2.56
N GLU A 31 0.37 -25.51 -3.60
CA GLU A 31 1.05 -25.14 -4.85
C GLU A 31 0.27 -24.11 -5.68
N GLU A 32 -1.04 -24.00 -5.45
CA GLU A 32 -1.93 -23.09 -6.15
C GLU A 32 -2.99 -22.54 -5.18
N LEU A 33 -3.31 -21.25 -5.30
CA LEU A 33 -4.43 -20.62 -4.60
C LEU A 33 -5.51 -20.21 -5.60
N THR A 34 -6.77 -20.45 -5.24
CA THR A 34 -7.93 -20.08 -6.05
C THR A 34 -8.22 -18.58 -5.95
N LEU A 35 -8.47 -17.95 -7.10
CA LEU A 35 -8.98 -16.57 -7.22
C LEU A 35 -10.40 -16.59 -7.79
N ALA A 36 -11.13 -15.48 -7.65
CA ALA A 36 -12.35 -15.28 -8.41
C ALA A 36 -11.99 -15.21 -9.92
N GLY A 37 -12.38 -16.21 -10.69
CA GLY A 37 -12.09 -16.28 -12.13
C GLY A 37 -10.60 -16.50 -12.48
N GLY A 38 -9.85 -17.22 -11.64
CA GLY A 38 -8.46 -17.58 -11.92
C GLY A 38 -7.78 -18.32 -10.78
N ALA A 39 -6.46 -18.39 -10.85
CA ALA A 39 -5.62 -18.96 -9.79
C ALA A 39 -4.23 -18.29 -9.78
N VAL A 40 -3.53 -18.39 -8.65
CA VAL A 40 -2.12 -18.02 -8.53
C VAL A 40 -1.30 -19.26 -8.22
N ARG A 41 -0.30 -19.54 -9.06
CA ARG A 41 0.65 -20.64 -8.90
C ARG A 41 1.82 -20.20 -8.04
N LEU A 42 2.07 -20.95 -6.97
CA LEU A 42 3.11 -20.63 -5.99
C LEU A 42 4.39 -21.41 -6.26
N ARG A 43 5.49 -20.69 -6.45
CA ARG A 43 6.85 -21.22 -6.38
C ARG A 43 7.39 -20.95 -4.98
N ARG A 44 7.51 -22.00 -4.17
CA ARG A 44 8.01 -21.95 -2.80
C ARG A 44 9.50 -22.29 -2.78
N GLU A 45 10.33 -21.43 -2.21
CA GLU A 45 11.78 -21.63 -2.20
C GLU A 45 12.36 -21.41 -0.80
N LEU A 46 13.30 -22.28 -0.41
CA LEU A 46 14.07 -22.14 0.82
C LEU A 46 15.33 -21.34 0.53
N LEU A 47 15.51 -20.21 1.22
CA LEU A 47 16.72 -19.40 1.13
C LEU A 47 17.72 -19.79 2.21
N PRO A 48 19.03 -19.78 1.91
CA PRO A 48 20.05 -19.93 2.92
C PRO A 48 20.06 -18.71 3.86
N VAL A 49 20.42 -18.89 5.13
CA VAL A 49 20.66 -17.76 6.05
C VAL A 49 22.13 -17.35 5.91
N THR A 50 22.45 -16.87 4.71
CA THR A 50 23.74 -16.25 4.39
C THR A 50 23.51 -15.00 3.55
N PHE A 51 24.27 -13.93 3.81
CA PHE A 51 24.07 -12.66 3.11
C PHE A 51 24.29 -12.82 1.59
N ALA A 52 25.44 -13.36 1.20
CA ALA A 52 25.78 -13.58 -0.20
C ALA A 52 24.89 -14.64 -0.88
N GLY A 53 24.59 -15.74 -0.18
CA GLY A 53 23.79 -16.83 -0.74
C GLY A 53 22.33 -16.43 -0.96
N ALA A 54 21.72 -15.71 -0.01
CA ALA A 54 20.35 -15.22 -0.17
C ALA A 54 20.27 -14.21 -1.33
N ALA A 55 21.19 -13.24 -1.40
CA ALA A 55 21.22 -12.26 -2.47
C ALA A 55 21.38 -12.91 -3.86
N ALA A 56 22.33 -13.84 -4.01
CA ALA A 56 22.53 -14.57 -5.26
C ALA A 56 21.29 -15.36 -5.67
N ARG A 57 20.69 -16.10 -4.73
CA ARG A 57 19.52 -16.94 -5.00
C ARG A 57 18.29 -16.11 -5.36
N VAL A 58 18.06 -14.97 -4.70
CA VAL A 58 16.95 -14.05 -5.01
C VAL A 58 17.08 -13.52 -6.44
N ARG A 59 18.26 -13.03 -6.84
CA ARG A 59 18.51 -12.55 -8.21
C ARG A 59 18.25 -13.65 -9.24
N GLU A 60 18.75 -14.86 -8.99
CA GLU A 60 18.54 -16.01 -9.87
C GLU A 60 17.05 -16.36 -10.01
N LEU A 61 16.32 -16.44 -8.90
CA LEU A 61 14.90 -16.79 -8.87
C LEU A 61 14.03 -15.77 -9.61
N ILE A 62 14.31 -14.47 -9.41
CA ILE A 62 13.59 -13.39 -10.09
C ILE A 62 13.92 -13.37 -11.59
N ALA A 63 15.20 -13.47 -11.94
CA ALA A 63 15.65 -13.40 -13.34
C ALA A 63 15.17 -14.60 -14.17
N SER A 64 15.26 -15.82 -13.62
CA SER A 64 14.87 -17.04 -14.31
C SER A 64 13.37 -17.30 -14.28
N GLY A 65 12.72 -17.00 -13.15
CA GLY A 65 11.30 -17.28 -12.94
C GLY A 65 10.37 -16.21 -13.50
N ARG A 66 10.85 -14.97 -13.58
CA ARG A 66 10.05 -13.77 -13.93
C ARG A 66 8.67 -13.79 -13.25
N PRO A 67 8.61 -14.00 -11.92
CA PRO A 67 7.33 -14.12 -11.23
C PRO A 67 6.57 -12.78 -11.29
N ASP A 68 5.25 -12.85 -11.33
CA ASP A 68 4.39 -11.66 -11.28
C ASP A 68 4.30 -11.05 -9.88
N VAL A 69 4.58 -11.86 -8.84
CA VAL A 69 4.60 -11.43 -7.43
C VAL A 69 5.83 -12.03 -6.73
N VAL A 70 6.51 -11.24 -5.89
CA VAL A 70 7.65 -11.69 -5.08
C VAL A 70 7.39 -11.39 -3.59
N VAL A 71 7.36 -12.44 -2.77
CA VAL A 71 7.18 -12.32 -1.31
C VAL A 71 8.32 -13.05 -0.61
N HIS A 72 9.08 -12.33 0.22
CA HIS A 72 10.05 -12.95 1.11
C HIS A 72 9.49 -12.99 2.53
N VAL A 73 9.65 -14.12 3.23
CA VAL A 73 9.15 -14.30 4.59
C VAL A 73 10.33 -14.55 5.52
N GLY A 74 10.44 -13.76 6.58
CA GLY A 74 11.47 -13.89 7.61
C GLY A 74 10.88 -14.06 9.01
N LEU A 75 11.68 -14.58 9.93
CA LEU A 75 11.30 -14.69 11.34
C LEU A 75 11.69 -13.41 12.09
N ASP A 76 10.73 -12.79 12.79
CA ASP A 76 11.00 -11.82 13.85
C ASP A 76 10.50 -12.41 15.18
N ALA A 77 11.43 -12.88 16.02
CA ALA A 77 11.08 -13.52 17.28
C ALA A 77 10.44 -12.56 18.30
N SER A 78 10.58 -11.25 18.11
CA SER A 78 9.99 -10.23 18.98
C SER A 78 8.56 -9.84 18.56
N ALA A 79 8.20 -10.10 17.30
CA ALA A 79 6.92 -9.71 16.73
C ALA A 79 5.75 -10.37 17.47
N LYS A 80 4.65 -9.62 17.57
CA LYS A 80 3.37 -10.07 18.14
C LYS A 80 2.28 -10.27 17.07
N ALA A 81 2.56 -9.82 15.86
CA ALA A 81 1.71 -9.87 14.70
C ALA A 81 2.59 -10.06 13.46
N ILE A 82 1.97 -10.40 12.33
CA ILE A 82 2.65 -10.51 11.04
C ILE A 82 2.89 -9.09 10.51
N LYS A 83 4.12 -8.75 10.15
CA LYS A 83 4.50 -7.40 9.72
C LYS A 83 4.76 -7.39 8.22
N LEU A 84 4.11 -6.48 7.49
CA LEU A 84 4.50 -6.15 6.12
C LEU A 84 5.55 -5.04 6.17
N GLU A 85 6.75 -5.32 5.66
CA GLU A 85 7.85 -4.36 5.66
C GLU A 85 7.67 -3.34 4.53
N THR A 86 7.93 -2.07 4.83
CA THR A 86 7.79 -0.96 3.87
C THR A 86 9.11 -0.55 3.24
N THR A 87 10.24 -0.78 3.93
CA THR A 87 11.53 -0.17 3.57
C THR A 87 12.68 -1.14 3.81
N ALA A 88 13.61 -1.18 2.85
CA ALA A 88 14.93 -1.79 2.97
C ALA A 88 16.03 -0.74 2.85
N TYR A 89 17.15 -1.00 3.51
CA TYR A 89 18.31 -0.12 3.57
C TYR A 89 19.47 -0.72 2.79
N ASN A 90 20.25 0.11 2.09
CA ASN A 90 21.48 -0.32 1.41
C ASN A 90 22.64 -0.52 2.41
N GLU A 91 22.40 -1.30 3.45
CA GLU A 91 23.34 -1.56 4.52
C GLU A 91 23.09 -2.97 5.07
N ALA A 92 24.13 -3.78 5.11
CA ALA A 92 24.17 -5.07 5.79
C ALA A 92 24.97 -4.93 7.08
N THR A 93 24.30 -5.12 8.22
CA THR A 93 24.89 -4.97 9.56
C THR A 93 24.39 -6.08 10.48
N ALA A 94 25.23 -7.03 10.83
CA ALA A 94 24.82 -8.23 11.55
C ALA A 94 25.35 -8.25 13.00
N SER A 95 24.44 -8.41 13.97
CA SER A 95 24.80 -8.57 15.39
C SER A 95 25.36 -9.96 15.73
N ILE A 96 25.05 -10.96 14.89
CA ILE A 96 25.55 -12.33 14.96
C ILE A 96 26.05 -12.75 13.57
N PRO A 97 26.98 -13.72 13.46
CA PRO A 97 27.38 -14.25 12.16
C PRO A 97 26.24 -15.03 11.50
N ASP A 98 26.23 -15.02 10.17
CA ASP A 98 25.38 -15.86 9.33
C ASP A 98 25.81 -17.34 9.35
N ASN A 99 25.07 -18.22 8.69
CA ASN A 99 25.35 -19.66 8.69
C ASN A 99 26.71 -20.02 8.05
N ALA A 100 27.32 -19.10 7.28
CA ALA A 100 28.66 -19.25 6.70
C ALA A 100 29.76 -18.52 7.52
N GLY A 101 29.39 -17.91 8.64
CA GLY A 101 30.31 -17.17 9.51
C GLY A 101 30.52 -15.71 9.12
N ALA A 102 29.81 -15.18 8.11
CA ALA A 102 29.94 -13.79 7.71
C ALA A 102 29.16 -12.89 8.68
N GLN A 103 29.80 -11.82 9.15
CA GLN A 103 29.20 -10.84 10.04
C GLN A 103 29.53 -9.43 9.52
N PRO A 104 28.82 -8.94 8.49
CA PRO A 104 29.09 -7.62 7.92
C PRO A 104 28.81 -6.51 8.92
N ASP A 105 29.59 -5.44 8.81
CA ASP A 105 29.50 -4.22 9.62
C ASP A 105 29.38 -3.01 8.68
N HIS A 106 28.19 -2.44 8.57
CA HIS A 106 27.87 -1.32 7.67
C HIS A 106 28.31 -1.51 6.20
N ALA A 107 28.26 -2.75 5.68
CA ALA A 107 28.60 -3.03 4.29
C ALA A 107 27.44 -2.67 3.34
N GLU A 108 27.72 -2.17 2.14
CA GLU A 108 26.67 -1.94 1.15
C GLU A 108 26.09 -3.27 0.64
N VAL A 109 24.76 -3.33 0.48
CA VAL A 109 24.09 -4.51 -0.11
C VAL A 109 24.28 -4.51 -1.63
N VAL A 110 24.09 -3.35 -2.26
CA VAL A 110 24.35 -3.11 -3.68
C VAL A 110 25.30 -1.91 -3.79
N PRO A 111 26.50 -2.08 -4.35
CA PRO A 111 27.46 -0.99 -4.49
C PRO A 111 26.85 0.22 -5.21
N ALA A 112 26.99 1.41 -4.63
CA ALA A 112 26.46 2.67 -5.16
C ALA A 112 24.92 2.70 -5.39
N GLY A 113 24.17 1.77 -4.79
CA GLY A 113 22.71 1.79 -4.79
C GLY A 113 22.13 2.89 -3.89
N PRO A 114 20.86 3.29 -4.10
CA PRO A 114 20.19 4.29 -3.27
C PRO A 114 20.15 3.86 -1.80
N ARG A 115 20.26 4.80 -0.85
CA ARG A 115 20.29 4.50 0.60
C ARG A 115 19.12 3.64 1.08
N ARG A 116 17.96 3.81 0.47
CA ARG A 116 16.73 3.09 0.79
C ARG A 116 16.02 2.67 -0.48
N ARG A 117 15.32 1.54 -0.43
CA ARG A 117 14.33 1.13 -1.41
C ARG A 117 13.04 0.79 -0.67
N HIS A 118 11.90 1.13 -1.26
CA HIS A 118 10.59 0.84 -0.68
C HIS A 118 10.01 -0.43 -1.30
N SER A 119 9.29 -1.21 -0.51
CA SER A 119 8.45 -2.30 -1.03
C SER A 119 7.54 -1.73 -2.12
N THR A 120 7.40 -2.44 -3.24
CA THR A 120 6.60 -1.95 -4.37
C THR A 120 5.09 -2.06 -4.12
N TRP A 121 4.69 -2.77 -3.06
CA TRP A 121 3.30 -2.83 -2.64
C TRP A 121 2.92 -1.71 -1.66
N ALA A 122 1.62 -1.38 -1.60
CA ALA A 122 1.08 -0.46 -0.60
C ALA A 122 0.88 -1.16 0.75
N ALA A 123 1.97 -1.34 1.51
CA ALA A 123 2.00 -2.16 2.73
C ALA A 123 0.92 -1.78 3.76
N HIS A 124 0.73 -0.48 4.05
CA HIS A 124 -0.27 -0.03 5.03
C HIS A 124 -1.70 -0.36 4.57
N ALA A 125 -2.02 -0.16 3.29
CA ALA A 125 -3.34 -0.48 2.74
C ALA A 125 -3.61 -2.00 2.75
N LEU A 126 -2.60 -2.81 2.39
CA LEU A 126 -2.67 -4.26 2.47
C LEU A 126 -2.87 -4.76 3.91
N ALA A 127 -2.08 -4.24 4.85
CA ALA A 127 -2.21 -4.57 6.26
C ALA A 127 -3.59 -4.20 6.80
N GLY A 128 -4.10 -2.99 6.48
CA GLY A 128 -5.45 -2.57 6.85
C GLY A 128 -6.53 -3.52 6.33
N ARG A 129 -6.46 -3.93 5.06
CA ARG A 129 -7.41 -4.87 4.45
C ARG A 129 -7.37 -6.26 5.09
N LEU A 130 -6.18 -6.81 5.30
CA LEU A 130 -6.03 -8.12 5.93
C LEU A 130 -6.53 -8.07 7.39
N SER A 131 -6.23 -7.00 8.12
CA SER A 131 -6.69 -6.81 9.50
C SER A 131 -8.20 -6.58 9.60
N ALA A 132 -8.83 -5.91 8.64
CA ALA A 132 -10.29 -5.79 8.57
C ALA A 132 -11.01 -7.15 8.44
N THR A 133 -10.31 -8.19 8.00
CA THR A 133 -10.82 -9.58 7.98
C THR A 133 -10.50 -10.39 9.24
N GLY A 134 -9.92 -9.75 10.27
CA GLY A 134 -9.56 -10.39 11.54
C GLY A 134 -8.20 -11.08 11.55
N LEU A 135 -7.34 -10.85 10.55
CA LEU A 135 -5.98 -11.39 10.52
C LEU A 135 -5.03 -10.46 11.32
N PRO A 136 -4.04 -11.00 12.05
CA PRO A 136 -3.15 -10.19 12.88
C PRO A 136 -2.01 -9.58 12.05
N VAL A 137 -2.32 -8.55 11.25
CA VAL A 137 -1.36 -7.90 10.34
C VAL A 137 -1.09 -6.46 10.76
N THR A 138 0.18 -6.06 10.69
CA THR A 138 0.63 -4.67 10.87
C THR A 138 1.71 -4.36 9.83
N THR A 139 2.29 -3.17 9.89
CA THR A 139 3.43 -2.76 9.07
C THR A 139 4.65 -2.42 9.91
N SER A 140 5.81 -2.39 9.27
CA SER A 140 7.08 -1.97 9.86
C SER A 140 7.93 -1.26 8.81
N ASP A 141 8.62 -0.19 9.20
CA ASP A 141 9.48 0.60 8.30
C ASP A 141 10.95 0.19 8.34
N ASP A 142 11.21 -0.97 8.94
CA ASP A 142 12.54 -1.54 9.05
C ASP A 142 12.45 -3.06 8.90
N ALA A 143 12.90 -3.55 7.75
CA ALA A 143 13.04 -4.98 7.46
C ALA A 143 14.15 -5.66 8.29
N GLY A 144 14.68 -5.01 9.33
CA GLY A 144 15.74 -5.49 10.20
C GLY A 144 17.13 -5.21 9.63
N ARG A 145 18.17 -5.67 10.33
CA ARG A 145 19.56 -5.50 9.84
C ARG A 145 20.27 -6.80 9.47
N TYR A 146 19.58 -7.93 9.62
CA TYR A 146 20.12 -9.25 9.29
C TYR A 146 19.86 -9.62 7.81
N VAL A 147 19.94 -10.90 7.46
CA VAL A 147 19.80 -11.41 6.06
C VAL A 147 18.47 -10.98 5.40
N CYS A 148 17.42 -10.73 6.20
CA CYS A 148 16.12 -10.21 5.76
C CYS A 148 16.23 -8.89 4.97
N ASN A 149 16.98 -7.89 5.46
CA ASN A 149 17.13 -6.61 4.77
C ASN A 149 17.93 -6.74 3.48
N THR A 150 19.03 -7.50 3.50
CA THR A 150 19.79 -7.81 2.28
C THR A 150 18.92 -8.49 1.23
N THR A 151 18.05 -9.41 1.65
CA THR A 151 17.10 -10.10 0.78
C THR A 151 16.09 -9.14 0.15
N LEU A 152 15.42 -8.31 0.97
CA LEU A 152 14.45 -7.34 0.46
C LEU A 152 15.12 -6.31 -0.46
N TYR A 153 16.25 -5.72 -0.06
CA TYR A 153 16.95 -4.74 -0.87
C TYR A 153 17.36 -5.32 -2.22
N THR A 154 17.93 -6.54 -2.23
CA THR A 154 18.32 -7.24 -3.46
C THR A 154 17.12 -7.53 -4.35
N ALA A 155 15.98 -7.93 -3.77
CA ALA A 155 14.76 -8.19 -4.54
C ALA A 155 14.24 -6.92 -5.21
N LEU A 156 14.20 -5.81 -4.47
CA LEU A 156 13.76 -4.50 -4.98
C LEU A 156 14.69 -3.94 -6.05
N ASP A 157 16.00 -4.14 -5.89
CA ASP A 157 17.01 -3.83 -6.90
C ASP A 157 16.82 -4.67 -8.17
N ALA A 158 16.50 -5.96 -8.03
CA ALA A 158 16.29 -6.87 -9.16
C ALA A 158 15.00 -6.62 -9.96
N VAL A 159 14.05 -5.86 -9.41
CA VAL A 159 12.78 -5.51 -10.06
C VAL A 159 12.66 -4.01 -10.37
N GLU A 160 13.75 -3.24 -10.27
CA GLU A 160 13.74 -1.78 -10.46
C GLU A 160 13.13 -1.33 -11.79
N GLU A 161 13.35 -2.11 -12.86
CA GLU A 161 12.79 -1.86 -14.20
C GLU A 161 11.28 -2.14 -14.32
N ASP A 162 10.69 -2.81 -13.31
CA ASP A 162 9.27 -3.16 -13.23
C ASP A 162 8.74 -2.89 -11.81
N PRO A 163 8.62 -1.61 -11.41
CA PRO A 163 8.15 -1.25 -10.07
C PRO A 163 6.67 -1.58 -9.86
N THR A 164 5.93 -1.94 -10.93
CA THR A 164 4.53 -2.38 -10.84
C THR A 164 4.40 -3.82 -10.33
N ARG A 165 5.49 -4.59 -10.34
CA ARG A 165 5.53 -5.95 -9.79
C ARG A 165 5.50 -5.93 -8.28
N PRO A 166 4.46 -6.46 -7.61
CA PRO A 166 4.43 -6.49 -6.16
C PRO A 166 5.56 -7.33 -5.58
N THR A 167 6.43 -6.67 -4.82
CA THR A 167 7.68 -7.19 -4.28
C THR A 167 7.87 -6.62 -2.89
N GLY A 168 8.05 -7.50 -1.90
CA GLY A 168 8.27 -7.07 -0.54
C GLY A 168 8.60 -8.19 0.43
N PHE A 169 8.67 -7.84 1.71
CA PHE A 169 9.06 -8.73 2.80
C PHE A 169 8.00 -8.79 3.89
N VAL A 170 7.82 -9.96 4.48
CA VAL A 170 6.90 -10.23 5.57
C VAL A 170 7.67 -10.82 6.75
N HIS A 171 7.65 -10.15 7.91
CA HIS A 171 8.10 -10.79 9.15
C HIS A 171 6.95 -11.54 9.81
N VAL A 172 7.21 -12.78 10.17
CA VAL A 172 6.30 -13.63 10.94
C VAL A 172 6.85 -13.83 12.34
N PRO A 173 5.99 -13.86 13.36
CA PRO A 173 6.41 -14.14 14.72
C PRO A 173 6.76 -15.62 14.92
N LEU A 174 7.27 -15.97 16.10
CA LEU A 174 7.41 -17.37 16.49
C LEU A 174 6.06 -18.10 16.41
N ALA A 175 6.08 -19.38 16.03
CA ALA A 175 4.88 -20.22 15.96
C ALA A 175 4.14 -20.34 17.31
N THR A 176 4.85 -20.16 18.43
CA THR A 176 4.30 -20.10 19.78
C THR A 176 3.55 -18.80 20.08
N THR A 177 3.81 -17.73 19.33
CA THR A 177 3.13 -16.43 19.47
C THR A 177 1.93 -16.33 18.53
N VAL A 178 2.11 -16.66 17.25
CA VAL A 178 1.01 -16.82 16.29
C VAL A 178 1.21 -18.15 15.58
N GLY A 179 0.24 -19.06 15.74
CA GLY A 179 0.34 -20.41 15.20
C GLY A 179 0.51 -20.43 13.68
N THR A 180 1.32 -21.37 13.18
CA THR A 180 1.61 -21.57 11.75
C THR A 180 0.35 -21.56 10.87
N PRO A 181 -0.79 -22.19 11.23
CA PRO A 181 -2.00 -22.11 10.41
C PRO A 181 -2.52 -20.69 10.17
N THR A 182 -2.43 -19.82 11.18
CA THR A 182 -2.83 -18.41 11.08
C THR A 182 -1.87 -17.64 10.18
N VAL A 183 -0.55 -17.89 10.31
CA VAL A 183 0.47 -17.30 9.45
C VAL A 183 0.26 -17.73 8.00
N THR A 184 0.14 -19.04 7.72
CA THR A 184 -0.11 -19.58 6.38
C THR A 184 -1.38 -19.01 5.76
N ARG A 185 -2.49 -18.93 6.51
CA ARG A 185 -3.73 -18.30 6.03
C ARG A 185 -3.53 -16.82 5.69
N THR A 186 -2.73 -16.10 6.48
CA THR A 186 -2.42 -14.68 6.24
C THR A 186 -1.57 -14.50 4.98
N LEU A 187 -0.53 -15.33 4.80
CA LEU A 187 0.30 -15.32 3.60
C LEU A 187 -0.54 -15.65 2.36
N ALA A 188 -1.44 -16.62 2.44
CA ALA A 188 -2.36 -16.95 1.36
C ALA A 188 -3.28 -15.76 1.01
N ALA A 189 -3.86 -15.09 2.01
CA ALA A 189 -4.72 -13.92 1.81
C ALA A 189 -3.95 -12.74 1.19
N LEU A 190 -2.71 -12.49 1.63
CA LEU A 190 -1.82 -11.50 1.03
C LEU A 190 -1.55 -11.82 -0.44
N LEU A 191 -1.15 -13.06 -0.76
CA LEU A 191 -0.88 -13.50 -2.13
C LEU A 191 -2.10 -13.36 -3.04
N VAL A 192 -3.31 -13.63 -2.54
CA VAL A 192 -4.56 -13.42 -3.28
C VAL A 192 -4.77 -11.94 -3.60
N GLU A 193 -4.60 -11.05 -2.62
CA GLU A 193 -4.78 -9.61 -2.81
C GLU A 193 -3.73 -9.04 -3.80
N LEU A 194 -2.48 -9.48 -3.71
CA LEU A 194 -1.41 -9.10 -4.64
C LEU A 194 -1.68 -9.63 -6.06
N ALA A 195 -2.12 -10.89 -6.19
CA ALA A 195 -2.46 -11.45 -7.49
C ALA A 195 -3.64 -10.71 -8.14
N ASP A 196 -4.64 -10.31 -7.36
CA ASP A 196 -5.75 -9.48 -7.86
C ASP A 196 -5.28 -8.09 -8.31
N GLN A 197 -4.28 -7.48 -7.65
CA GLN A 197 -3.66 -6.24 -8.12
C GLN A 197 -2.99 -6.43 -9.48
N VAL A 198 -2.18 -7.49 -9.64
CA VAL A 198 -1.54 -7.82 -10.92
C VAL A 198 -2.58 -8.01 -12.03
N ARG A 199 -3.68 -8.75 -11.77
CA ARG A 199 -4.73 -8.96 -12.78
C ARG A 199 -5.43 -7.65 -13.17
N ARG A 200 -5.69 -6.76 -12.21
CA ARG A 200 -6.26 -5.43 -12.47
C ARG A 200 -5.31 -4.55 -13.26
N HIS A 201 -4.04 -4.54 -12.89
CA HIS A 201 -2.99 -3.83 -13.60
C HIS A 201 -2.92 -4.31 -15.07
N HIS A 202 -2.83 -5.62 -15.28
CA HIS A 202 -2.79 -6.23 -16.61
C HIS A 202 -4.04 -5.91 -17.45
N ALA A 203 -5.24 -5.98 -16.86
CA ALA A 203 -6.47 -5.58 -17.56
C ALA A 203 -6.37 -4.11 -18.02
N HIS A 204 -5.96 -3.22 -17.12
CA HIS A 204 -5.83 -1.78 -17.39
C HIS A 204 -4.86 -1.47 -18.52
N ILE A 205 -3.63 -2.00 -18.48
CA ILE A 205 -2.62 -1.75 -19.53
C ILE A 205 -3.00 -2.40 -20.87
N GLN A 206 -3.89 -3.39 -20.88
CA GLN A 206 -4.47 -3.98 -22.09
C GLN A 206 -5.69 -3.19 -22.62
N GLY A 207 -6.00 -2.03 -22.04
CA GLY A 207 -7.14 -1.19 -22.43
C GLY A 207 -8.50 -1.72 -21.97
N MET A 208 -8.51 -2.68 -21.04
CA MET A 208 -9.73 -3.17 -20.39
C MET A 208 -9.92 -2.48 -19.04
N SER A 209 -11.17 -2.27 -18.61
CA SER A 209 -11.40 -1.76 -17.25
C SER A 209 -11.05 -2.82 -16.20
N ARG A 210 -10.50 -2.37 -15.05
CA ARG A 210 -10.32 -3.18 -13.84
C ARG A 210 -11.62 -3.82 -13.37
N LEU A 211 -12.78 -3.23 -13.66
CA LEU A 211 -14.11 -3.79 -13.37
C LEU A 211 -14.36 -5.14 -14.05
N SER A 212 -13.64 -5.45 -15.14
CA SER A 212 -13.73 -6.74 -15.83
C SER A 212 -13.07 -7.88 -15.06
N VAL A 213 -12.24 -7.59 -14.06
CA VAL A 213 -11.55 -8.58 -13.24
C VAL A 213 -12.54 -9.13 -12.20
N PRO A 214 -12.83 -10.44 -12.21
CA PRO A 214 -13.79 -11.01 -11.25
C PRO A 214 -13.24 -10.88 -9.82
N ARG A 215 -14.12 -10.53 -8.88
CA ARG A 215 -13.77 -10.31 -7.47
C ARG A 215 -14.58 -11.23 -6.54
N PRO A 216 -14.07 -11.56 -5.35
CA PRO A 216 -14.81 -12.36 -4.37
C PRO A 216 -16.00 -11.58 -3.79
N SER A 217 -16.79 -12.24 -2.94
CA SER A 217 -17.95 -11.64 -2.25
C SER A 217 -17.50 -10.62 -1.20
N ARG A 218 -17.23 -9.39 -1.65
CA ARG A 218 -16.84 -8.22 -0.86
C ARG A 218 -17.41 -6.95 -1.54
N PRO A 219 -17.36 -5.76 -0.91
CA PRO A 219 -17.75 -4.54 -1.61
C PRO A 219 -16.88 -4.28 -2.84
N LEU A 220 -17.46 -3.62 -3.84
CA LEU A 220 -16.72 -3.00 -4.93
C LEU A 220 -15.96 -1.81 -4.37
N ARG A 221 -14.63 -1.87 -4.40
CA ARG A 221 -13.73 -0.82 -3.89
C ARG A 221 -13.42 0.14 -5.04
N VAL A 222 -13.84 1.39 -4.93
CA VAL A 222 -13.67 2.41 -5.96
C VAL A 222 -12.76 3.52 -5.44
N GLY A 223 -11.68 3.83 -6.15
CA GLY A 223 -10.85 5.00 -5.85
C GLY A 223 -11.44 6.22 -6.54
N LEU A 224 -11.65 7.32 -5.81
CA LEU A 224 -12.09 8.59 -6.37
C LEU A 224 -10.97 9.62 -6.22
N THR A 225 -10.54 10.21 -7.34
CA THR A 225 -9.48 11.21 -7.35
C THR A 225 -9.76 12.34 -8.34
N GLY A 226 -8.94 13.38 -8.30
CA GLY A 226 -9.03 14.56 -9.15
C GLY A 226 -8.17 15.70 -8.62
N GLY A 227 -7.67 16.54 -9.53
CA GLY A 227 -6.83 17.67 -9.13
C GLY A 227 -7.60 18.69 -8.26
N ILE A 228 -6.87 19.47 -7.47
CA ILE A 228 -7.46 20.51 -6.61
C ILE A 228 -8.41 21.42 -7.41
N GLY A 229 -9.62 21.64 -6.88
CA GLY A 229 -10.66 22.44 -7.56
C GLY A 229 -11.48 21.69 -8.62
N SER A 230 -11.23 20.40 -8.89
CA SER A 230 -11.99 19.62 -9.89
C SER A 230 -13.45 19.35 -9.51
N GLY A 231 -13.81 19.48 -8.22
CA GLY A 231 -15.15 19.18 -7.72
C GLY A 231 -15.36 17.72 -7.31
N LYS A 232 -14.28 17.02 -6.96
CA LYS A 232 -14.29 15.68 -6.35
C LYS A 232 -15.36 15.50 -5.25
N SER A 233 -15.48 16.45 -4.33
CA SER A 233 -16.48 16.39 -3.25
C SER A 233 -17.94 16.43 -3.75
N THR A 234 -18.20 17.10 -4.89
CA THR A 234 -19.53 17.09 -5.52
C THR A 234 -19.85 15.70 -6.06
N VAL A 235 -18.91 15.07 -6.76
CA VAL A 235 -19.03 13.70 -7.28
C VAL A 235 -19.17 12.70 -6.14
N ALA A 236 -18.38 12.83 -5.08
CA ALA A 236 -18.49 12.02 -3.87
C ALA A 236 -19.90 12.10 -3.25
N GLY A 237 -20.45 13.31 -3.12
CA GLY A 237 -21.82 13.51 -2.64
C GLY A 237 -22.89 12.88 -3.54
N MET A 238 -22.71 12.97 -4.86
CA MET A 238 -23.61 12.34 -5.84
C MET A 238 -23.56 10.80 -5.81
N LEU A 239 -22.39 10.21 -5.55
CA LEU A 239 -22.22 8.76 -5.34
C LEU A 239 -22.87 8.33 -4.02
N ALA A 240 -22.68 9.10 -2.95
CA ALA A 240 -23.32 8.84 -1.66
C ALA A 240 -24.85 8.86 -1.77
N ALA A 241 -25.40 9.86 -2.47
CA ALA A 241 -26.84 9.98 -2.72
C ALA A 241 -27.43 8.79 -3.51
N ARG A 242 -26.59 8.09 -4.29
CA ARG A 242 -26.95 6.87 -5.03
C ARG A 242 -26.75 5.58 -4.22
N GLY A 243 -26.28 5.68 -2.97
CA GLY A 243 -26.18 4.56 -2.02
C GLY A 243 -24.78 3.95 -1.89
N ALA A 244 -23.75 4.63 -2.42
CA ALA A 244 -22.35 4.30 -2.13
C ALA A 244 -21.98 4.69 -0.69
N LEU A 245 -21.14 3.89 -0.05
CA LEU A 245 -20.47 4.29 1.18
C LEU A 245 -19.21 5.08 0.80
N VAL A 246 -19.16 6.37 1.12
CA VAL A 246 -17.99 7.22 0.85
C VAL A 246 -17.11 7.30 2.08
N VAL A 247 -15.84 6.95 1.91
CA VAL A 247 -14.79 6.99 2.91
C VAL A 247 -13.83 8.12 2.54
N ASP A 248 -13.82 9.20 3.33
CA ASP A 248 -13.00 10.39 3.09
C ASP A 248 -11.61 10.23 3.74
N ALA A 249 -10.55 10.17 2.93
CA ALA A 249 -9.19 10.03 3.40
C ALA A 249 -8.73 11.21 4.29
N ASP A 250 -9.14 12.43 3.97
CA ASP A 250 -8.77 13.62 4.75
C ASP A 250 -9.50 13.63 6.09
N ALA A 251 -10.76 13.19 6.13
CA ALA A 251 -11.51 13.04 7.37
C ALA A 251 -10.86 11.99 8.29
N LEU A 252 -10.44 10.85 7.73
CA LEU A 252 -9.73 9.81 8.46
C LEU A 252 -8.38 10.31 9.00
N ALA A 253 -7.59 11.00 8.17
CA ALA A 253 -6.32 11.58 8.57
C ALA A 253 -6.46 12.59 9.73
N ARG A 254 -7.62 13.27 9.83
CA ARG A 254 -7.93 14.11 10.99
C ARG A 254 -8.30 13.27 12.20
N ALA A 255 -9.21 12.31 12.03
CA ALA A 255 -9.75 11.47 13.10
C ALA A 255 -8.66 10.69 13.87
N VAL A 256 -7.65 10.17 13.16
CA VAL A 256 -6.59 9.36 13.79
C VAL A 256 -5.68 10.13 14.74
N VAL A 257 -5.70 11.47 14.72
CA VAL A 257 -4.90 12.36 15.58
C VAL A 257 -5.76 13.28 16.45
N GLU A 258 -7.05 12.97 16.60
CA GLU A 258 -7.92 13.72 17.53
C GLU A 258 -7.50 13.49 19.00
N PRO A 259 -7.85 14.41 19.93
CA PRO A 259 -7.56 14.26 21.35
C PRO A 259 -7.95 12.88 21.90
N GLY A 260 -7.01 12.22 22.57
CA GLY A 260 -7.17 10.87 23.12
C GLY A 260 -6.80 9.74 22.15
N ALA A 261 -6.54 10.02 20.88
CA ALA A 261 -6.03 9.03 19.94
C ALA A 261 -4.56 8.69 20.24
N PRO A 262 -4.15 7.41 20.16
CA PRO A 262 -2.76 7.01 20.39
C PRO A 262 -1.74 7.73 19.51
N ALA A 263 -2.09 8.02 18.24
CA ALA A 263 -1.16 8.68 17.32
C ALA A 263 -0.83 10.12 17.76
N LEU A 264 -1.76 10.83 18.41
CA LEU A 264 -1.50 12.18 18.88
C LEU A 264 -0.45 12.19 20.00
N GLU A 265 -0.51 11.21 20.90
CA GLU A 265 0.47 11.06 21.98
C GLU A 265 1.84 10.66 21.42
N GLU A 266 1.90 9.76 20.44
CA GLU A 266 3.15 9.42 19.74
C GLU A 266 3.75 10.64 19.02
N ILE A 267 2.91 11.45 18.34
CA ILE A 267 3.33 12.72 17.71
C ILE A 267 3.89 13.69 18.75
N LYS A 268 3.23 13.84 19.90
CA LYS A 268 3.71 14.67 21.00
C LYS A 268 5.06 14.20 21.54
N GLN A 269 5.26 12.89 21.68
CA GLN A 269 6.54 12.33 22.13
C GLN A 269 7.65 12.55 21.08
N ALA A 270 7.31 12.44 19.80
CA ALA A 270 8.22 12.58 18.69
C ALA A 270 8.65 14.05 18.43
N PHE A 271 7.71 14.99 18.47
CA PHE A 271 7.92 16.38 18.05
C PHE A 271 7.80 17.41 19.19
N GLY A 272 7.49 16.95 20.40
CA GLY A 272 7.39 17.76 21.60
C GLY A 272 6.02 18.43 21.79
N GLN A 273 5.87 19.15 22.91
CA GLN A 273 4.62 19.84 23.26
C GLN A 273 4.27 20.99 22.30
N GLY A 274 5.23 21.52 21.53
CA GLY A 274 5.04 22.65 20.63
C GLY A 274 4.10 22.38 19.44
N VAL A 275 3.82 21.11 19.13
CA VAL A 275 2.86 20.72 18.09
C VAL A 275 1.46 20.42 18.63
N ILE A 276 1.21 20.69 19.91
CA ILE A 276 -0.07 20.46 20.58
C ILE A 276 -0.66 21.80 20.98
N ALA A 277 -1.89 22.06 20.52
CA ALA A 277 -2.64 23.28 20.80
C ALA A 277 -3.11 23.32 22.27
N ALA A 278 -3.54 24.51 22.71
CA ALA A 278 -3.96 24.74 24.09
C ALA A 278 -5.20 23.92 24.52
N ASP A 279 -6.03 23.50 23.56
CA ASP A 279 -7.20 22.63 23.77
C ASP A 279 -6.83 21.14 23.84
N GLY A 280 -5.55 20.79 23.69
CA GLY A 280 -5.04 19.43 23.67
C GLY A 280 -5.11 18.75 22.30
N GLY A 281 -5.59 19.44 21.27
CA GLY A 281 -5.58 18.96 19.88
C GLY A 281 -4.23 19.16 19.18
N LEU A 282 -4.11 18.64 17.96
CA LEU A 282 -2.94 18.83 17.13
C LEU A 282 -2.88 20.25 16.54
N ASP A 283 -1.81 20.98 16.81
CA ASP A 283 -1.50 22.21 16.06
C ASP A 283 -0.89 21.82 14.70
N ARG A 284 -1.76 21.76 13.69
CA ARG A 284 -1.39 21.38 12.32
C ARG A 284 -0.44 22.38 11.68
N ALA A 285 -0.51 23.66 12.04
CA ALA A 285 0.37 24.67 11.47
C ALA A 285 1.78 24.54 12.05
N ALA A 286 1.88 24.34 13.37
CA ALA A 286 3.14 24.07 14.04
C ALA A 286 3.77 22.76 13.54
N LEU A 287 2.99 21.68 13.45
CA LEU A 287 3.50 20.40 12.92
C LEU A 287 3.94 20.54 11.46
N ALA A 288 3.15 21.22 10.62
CA ALA A 288 3.52 21.47 9.22
C ALA A 288 4.86 22.21 9.13
N ALA A 289 5.09 23.23 9.94
CA ALA A 289 6.36 23.96 9.96
C ALA A 289 7.56 23.06 10.34
N VAL A 290 7.35 22.04 11.18
CA VAL A 290 8.39 21.07 11.56
C VAL A 290 8.70 20.09 10.42
N VAL A 291 7.68 19.62 9.70
CA VAL A 291 7.85 18.54 8.70
C VAL A 291 8.02 19.04 7.26
N PHE A 292 7.80 20.34 6.99
CA PHE A 292 7.73 20.87 5.62
C PHE A 292 9.03 20.70 4.83
N ASP A 293 10.18 20.97 5.45
CA ASP A 293 11.51 20.89 4.84
C ASP A 293 12.41 19.80 5.46
N ASP A 294 11.82 18.89 6.25
CA ASP A 294 12.53 17.79 6.90
C ASP A 294 11.89 16.45 6.52
N ASP A 295 12.52 15.78 5.55
CA ASP A 295 12.08 14.47 5.03
C ASP A 295 12.09 13.38 6.10
N GLU A 296 13.01 13.45 7.07
CA GLU A 296 13.09 12.47 8.15
C GLU A 296 11.98 12.69 9.17
N ALA A 297 11.69 13.96 9.51
CA ALA A 297 10.54 14.32 10.33
C ALA A 297 9.22 13.92 9.66
N ARG A 298 9.08 14.17 8.35
CA ARG A 298 7.91 13.75 7.57
C ARG A 298 7.73 12.23 7.59
N ALA A 299 8.78 11.47 7.29
CA ALA A 299 8.74 10.01 7.32
C ALA A 299 8.35 9.48 8.71
N ARG A 300 8.84 10.10 9.79
CA ARG A 300 8.45 9.75 11.16
C ARG A 300 6.97 10.01 11.43
N LEU A 301 6.43 11.13 10.97
CA LEU A 301 5.00 11.44 11.08
C LEU A 301 4.14 10.43 10.30
N GLU A 302 4.55 10.11 9.07
CA GLU A 302 3.88 9.16 8.20
C GLU A 302 3.86 7.75 8.83
N ALA A 303 4.98 7.29 9.38
CA ALA A 303 5.09 6.02 10.11
C ALA A 303 4.08 5.89 11.27
N MET A 304 3.78 6.99 11.96
CA MET A 304 2.79 7.01 13.05
C MET A 304 1.34 7.10 12.55
N THR A 305 1.09 7.71 11.40
CA THR A 305 -0.27 8.06 10.96
C THR A 305 -0.81 7.15 9.85
N LEU A 306 -0.01 6.85 8.83
CA LEU A 306 -0.45 6.09 7.66
C LEU A 306 -0.98 4.68 7.97
N PRO A 307 -0.36 3.87 8.86
CA PRO A 307 -0.91 2.56 9.22
C PRO A 307 -2.33 2.67 9.79
N ARG A 308 -2.59 3.71 10.60
CA ARG A 308 -3.88 3.93 11.27
C ARG A 308 -4.94 4.44 10.31
N VAL A 309 -4.58 5.36 9.43
CA VAL A 309 -5.47 5.84 8.35
C VAL A 309 -5.85 4.69 7.44
N ALA A 310 -4.88 3.86 7.03
CA ALA A 310 -5.13 2.72 6.16
C ALA A 310 -6.03 1.65 6.83
N ALA A 311 -5.81 1.37 8.11
CA ALA A 311 -6.67 0.46 8.87
C ALA A 311 -8.11 0.97 8.97
N ALA A 312 -8.30 2.24 9.35
CA ALA A 312 -9.62 2.84 9.44
C ALA A 312 -10.33 2.93 8.07
N ALA A 313 -9.57 3.22 7.00
CA ALA A 313 -10.10 3.23 5.64
C ALA A 313 -10.58 1.84 5.23
N ALA A 314 -9.77 0.80 5.46
CA ALA A 314 -10.14 -0.57 5.13
C ALA A 314 -11.38 -1.03 5.93
N GLU A 315 -11.43 -0.78 7.23
CA GLU A 315 -12.58 -1.11 8.07
C GLU A 315 -13.87 -0.46 7.55
N GLN A 316 -13.84 0.85 7.27
CA GLN A 316 -15.01 1.54 6.75
C GLN A 316 -15.40 1.06 5.36
N MET A 317 -14.45 0.82 4.45
CA MET A 317 -14.75 0.31 3.11
C MET A 317 -15.39 -1.08 3.18
N GLU A 318 -14.85 -1.99 3.98
CA GLU A 318 -15.40 -3.35 4.12
C GLU A 318 -16.77 -3.37 4.80
N ALA A 319 -17.05 -2.40 5.68
CA ALA A 319 -18.37 -2.25 6.32
C ALA A 319 -19.52 -2.00 5.32
N ALA A 320 -19.23 -1.59 4.08
CA ALA A 320 -20.25 -1.51 3.02
C ALA A 320 -20.89 -2.88 2.75
N GLY A 321 -20.13 -3.97 2.91
CA GLY A 321 -20.59 -5.33 2.73
C GLY A 321 -20.65 -5.81 1.26
N PRO A 322 -20.87 -7.11 1.04
CA PRO A 322 -20.82 -7.71 -0.29
C PRO A 322 -21.82 -7.09 -1.29
N GLY A 323 -21.37 -6.87 -2.52
CA GLY A 323 -22.21 -6.35 -3.60
C GLY A 323 -22.58 -4.86 -3.47
N ARG A 324 -22.05 -4.16 -2.46
CA ARG A 324 -22.19 -2.70 -2.29
C ARG A 324 -20.98 -1.97 -2.82
N VAL A 325 -21.14 -0.69 -3.12
CA VAL A 325 -20.06 0.19 -3.61
C VAL A 325 -19.47 0.96 -2.44
N ALA A 326 -18.17 0.82 -2.21
CA ALA A 326 -17.38 1.60 -1.26
C ALA A 326 -16.42 2.50 -2.04
N VAL A 327 -16.57 3.81 -1.89
CA VAL A 327 -15.76 4.82 -2.58
C VAL A 327 -14.75 5.38 -1.60
N TYR A 328 -13.47 5.25 -1.91
CA TYR A 328 -12.40 5.90 -1.17
C TYR A 328 -12.06 7.23 -1.83
N ASP A 329 -12.44 8.32 -1.18
CA ASP A 329 -12.16 9.66 -1.66
C ASP A 329 -10.75 10.10 -1.26
N VAL A 330 -9.80 10.01 -2.19
CA VAL A 330 -8.38 10.23 -1.92
C VAL A 330 -7.73 11.19 -2.94
N PRO A 331 -7.19 12.34 -2.49
CA PRO A 331 -6.59 13.31 -3.41
C PRO A 331 -5.27 12.83 -4.04
N LEU A 332 -4.50 12.00 -3.34
CA LEU A 332 -3.15 11.58 -3.76
C LEU A 332 -3.09 10.14 -4.32
N LEU A 333 -4.14 9.72 -5.04
CA LEU A 333 -4.22 8.36 -5.57
C LEU A 333 -3.14 8.08 -6.61
N ALA A 334 -2.89 9.05 -7.51
CA ALA A 334 -1.92 8.90 -8.59
C ALA A 334 -0.49 8.95 -8.05
N GLU A 335 -0.24 9.90 -7.15
CA GLU A 335 1.03 10.13 -6.49
C GLU A 335 1.43 8.93 -5.60
N GLY A 336 0.45 8.26 -5.00
CA GLY A 336 0.67 7.10 -4.12
C GLY A 336 0.72 5.75 -4.80
N GLY A 337 0.60 5.66 -6.14
CA GLY A 337 0.62 4.39 -6.86
C GLY A 337 -0.49 3.42 -6.45
N MET A 338 -1.64 3.93 -5.99
CA MET A 338 -2.66 3.13 -5.32
C MET A 338 -3.74 2.57 -6.26
N ALA A 339 -3.69 2.86 -7.56
CA ALA A 339 -4.77 2.55 -8.49
C ALA A 339 -5.18 1.07 -8.46
N ASP A 340 -4.21 0.17 -8.44
CA ASP A 340 -4.47 -1.27 -8.51
C ASP A 340 -5.03 -1.85 -7.20
N LEU A 341 -5.07 -1.08 -6.11
CA LEU A 341 -5.81 -1.42 -4.90
C LEU A 341 -7.33 -1.35 -5.12
N PHE A 342 -7.82 -0.65 -6.13
CA PHE A 342 -9.25 -0.46 -6.38
C PHE A 342 -9.72 -1.31 -7.56
N ASP A 343 -10.97 -1.75 -7.51
CA ASP A 343 -11.63 -2.44 -8.62
C ASP A 343 -12.00 -1.48 -9.76
N ALA A 344 -12.06 -0.19 -9.47
CA ALA A 344 -12.18 0.90 -10.43
C ALA A 344 -11.59 2.19 -9.88
N VAL A 345 -11.02 3.02 -10.75
CA VAL A 345 -10.62 4.39 -10.43
C VAL A 345 -11.47 5.39 -11.21
N ILE A 346 -12.09 6.31 -10.49
CA ILE A 346 -12.84 7.44 -11.04
C ILE A 346 -11.96 8.69 -10.95
N VAL A 347 -11.76 9.36 -12.09
CA VAL A 347 -11.05 10.64 -12.15
C VAL A 347 -12.03 11.76 -12.47
N VAL A 348 -12.11 12.74 -11.57
CA VAL A 348 -12.90 13.96 -11.79
C VAL A 348 -12.02 15.01 -12.45
N ARG A 349 -12.39 15.40 -13.66
CA ARG A 349 -11.68 16.35 -14.51
C ARG A 349 -12.41 17.68 -14.58
N ALA A 350 -11.64 18.76 -14.61
CA ALA A 350 -12.13 20.09 -14.97
C ALA A 350 -10.99 20.92 -15.56
N PRO A 351 -11.25 21.81 -16.54
CA PRO A 351 -10.25 22.69 -17.11
C PRO A 351 -9.49 23.48 -16.03
N ARG A 352 -8.17 23.67 -16.24
CA ARG A 352 -7.29 24.36 -15.29
C ARG A 352 -7.84 25.73 -14.86
N GLU A 353 -8.26 26.57 -15.80
CA GLU A 353 -8.80 27.90 -15.50
C GLU A 353 -10.08 27.84 -14.67
N LEU A 354 -10.95 26.87 -14.94
CA LEU A 354 -12.16 26.67 -14.14
C LEU A 354 -11.81 26.25 -12.70
N ARG A 355 -10.81 25.38 -12.52
CA ARG A 355 -10.33 24.99 -11.19
C ARG A 355 -9.74 26.18 -10.44
N LEU A 356 -8.96 27.04 -11.10
CA LEU A 356 -8.41 28.25 -10.51
C LEU A 356 -9.52 29.21 -10.08
N ALA A 357 -10.49 29.49 -10.95
CA ALA A 357 -11.64 30.34 -10.61
C ALA A 357 -12.45 29.78 -9.42
N ARG A 358 -12.64 28.45 -9.36
CA ARG A 358 -13.31 27.79 -8.21
C ARG A 358 -12.53 27.94 -6.90
N LEU A 359 -11.20 27.92 -6.95
CA LEU A 359 -10.35 28.06 -5.77
C LEU A 359 -10.27 29.52 -5.30
N GLU A 360 -10.18 30.47 -6.23
CA GLU A 360 -10.27 31.91 -5.95
C GLU A 360 -11.59 32.27 -5.28
N ALA A 361 -12.71 31.74 -5.78
CA ALA A 361 -14.03 31.91 -5.18
C ALA A 361 -14.13 31.33 -3.75
N ARG A 362 -13.23 30.40 -3.39
CA ARG A 362 -13.11 29.81 -2.04
C ARG A 362 -12.06 30.52 -1.18
N GLY A 363 -11.53 31.65 -1.63
CA GLY A 363 -10.58 32.48 -0.89
C GLY A 363 -9.12 32.06 -1.01
N LEU A 364 -8.76 31.16 -1.94
CA LEU A 364 -7.36 30.81 -2.20
C LEU A 364 -6.79 31.71 -3.30
N ALA A 365 -5.73 32.44 -3.00
CA ALA A 365 -5.08 33.30 -3.98
C ALA A 365 -4.58 32.49 -5.19
N ARG A 366 -4.65 33.07 -6.39
CA ARG A 366 -4.29 32.39 -7.65
C ARG A 366 -2.88 31.76 -7.60
N ALA A 367 -1.91 32.54 -7.13
CA ALA A 367 -0.52 32.08 -7.03
C ALA A 367 -0.38 30.86 -6.11
N ASP A 368 -1.10 30.85 -4.97
CA ASP A 368 -1.12 29.70 -4.05
C ASP A 368 -1.83 28.49 -4.66
N ALA A 369 -2.92 28.71 -5.40
CA ALA A 369 -3.64 27.67 -6.12
C ALA A 369 -2.75 27.01 -7.19
N GLU A 370 -2.04 27.82 -7.98
CA GLU A 370 -1.08 27.36 -8.99
C GLU A 370 0.08 26.59 -8.36
N ALA A 371 0.65 27.08 -7.25
CA ALA A 371 1.72 26.40 -6.52
C ALA A 371 1.28 25.04 -5.95
N ARG A 372 0.01 24.93 -5.51
CA ARG A 372 -0.55 23.64 -5.07
C ARG A 372 -0.76 22.70 -6.26
N MET A 373 -1.35 23.18 -7.35
CA MET A 373 -1.56 22.38 -8.57
C MET A 373 -0.25 21.81 -9.12
N SER A 374 0.83 22.59 -9.12
CA SER A 374 2.13 22.14 -9.65
C SER A 374 2.82 21.06 -8.81
N ARG A 375 2.37 20.85 -7.56
CA ARG A 375 2.91 19.80 -6.67
C ARG A 375 2.13 18.48 -6.77
N GLN A 376 0.96 18.49 -7.41
CA GLN A 376 0.19 17.28 -7.64
C GLN A 376 0.59 16.66 -8.99
N ALA A 377 0.22 15.39 -9.21
CA ALA A 377 0.30 14.77 -10.53
C ALA A 377 -0.37 15.66 -11.60
N SER A 378 0.04 15.51 -12.86
CA SER A 378 -0.62 16.14 -13.99
C SER A 378 -2.00 15.53 -14.25
N ASP A 379 -2.83 16.22 -15.05
CA ASP A 379 -4.14 15.67 -15.44
C ASP A 379 -3.96 14.39 -16.29
N GLY A 380 -2.96 14.37 -17.18
CA GLY A 380 -2.63 13.19 -17.99
C GLY A 380 -2.21 11.98 -17.17
N GLU A 381 -1.39 12.17 -16.13
CA GLU A 381 -1.01 11.09 -15.20
C GLU A 381 -2.23 10.54 -14.44
N ARG A 382 -3.19 11.40 -14.04
CA ARG A 382 -4.43 10.91 -13.41
C ARG A 382 -5.30 10.17 -14.40
N GLU A 383 -5.53 10.73 -15.58
CA GLU A 383 -6.34 10.11 -16.63
C GLU A 383 -5.79 8.75 -17.05
N ALA A 384 -4.47 8.60 -17.09
CA ALA A 384 -3.81 7.33 -17.39
C ALA A 384 -4.14 6.21 -16.39
N LEU A 385 -4.67 6.54 -15.20
CA LEU A 385 -5.10 5.58 -14.18
C LEU A 385 -6.61 5.32 -14.21
N ALA A 386 -7.39 6.13 -14.93
CA ALA A 386 -8.84 6.12 -14.86
C ALA A 386 -9.44 4.87 -15.51
N ASP A 387 -10.38 4.24 -14.81
CA ASP A 387 -11.36 3.35 -15.41
C ASP A 387 -12.56 4.14 -15.95
N LEU A 388 -12.91 5.23 -15.25
CA LEU A 388 -14.01 6.12 -15.57
C LEU A 388 -13.57 7.56 -15.37
N VAL A 389 -13.84 8.42 -16.36
CA VAL A 389 -13.58 9.86 -16.28
C VAL A 389 -14.91 10.59 -16.17
N ILE A 390 -14.97 11.58 -15.28
CA ILE A 390 -16.13 12.46 -15.11
C ILE A 390 -15.70 13.88 -15.41
N ASP A 391 -16.32 14.48 -16.41
CA ASP A 391 -16.12 15.88 -16.78
C ASP A 391 -17.03 16.78 -15.93
N ASN A 392 -16.41 17.62 -15.11
CA ASN A 392 -17.08 18.59 -14.24
C ASN A 392 -16.76 20.02 -14.68
N ASP A 393 -17.03 20.31 -15.94
CA ASP A 393 -16.79 21.58 -16.61
C ASP A 393 -18.06 22.29 -17.11
N GLY A 394 -19.20 21.60 -17.09
CA GLY A 394 -20.49 22.06 -17.59
C GLY A 394 -21.57 22.28 -16.53
N ALA A 395 -22.82 22.16 -16.97
CA ALA A 395 -24.00 22.33 -16.13
C ALA A 395 -24.22 21.13 -15.19
N VAL A 396 -24.93 21.33 -14.08
CA VAL A 396 -25.20 20.28 -13.09
C VAL A 396 -25.97 19.11 -13.71
N GLU A 397 -26.86 19.40 -14.66
CA GLU A 397 -27.65 18.40 -15.37
C GLU A 397 -26.78 17.45 -16.22
N GLN A 398 -25.72 17.99 -16.85
CA GLN A 398 -24.76 17.19 -17.62
C GLN A 398 -23.94 16.28 -16.70
N LEU A 399 -23.57 16.79 -15.52
CA LEU A 399 -22.91 15.99 -14.49
C LEU A 399 -23.82 14.88 -13.98
N GLU A 400 -25.11 15.15 -13.74
CA GLU A 400 -26.09 14.14 -13.30
C GLU A 400 -26.27 13.01 -14.33
N GLU A 401 -26.27 13.34 -15.63
CA GLU A 401 -26.33 12.35 -16.71
C GLU A 401 -25.08 11.45 -16.74
N GLN A 402 -23.88 12.05 -16.67
CA GLN A 402 -22.63 11.29 -16.56
C GLN A 402 -22.62 10.39 -15.33
N MET A 403 -23.08 10.91 -14.17
CA MET A 403 -23.18 10.15 -12.93
C MET A 403 -24.15 8.96 -13.03
N ALA A 404 -25.23 9.06 -13.80
CA ALA A 404 -26.12 7.94 -14.05
C ALA A 404 -25.41 6.81 -14.82
N GLY A 405 -24.61 7.15 -15.84
CA GLY A 405 -23.80 6.19 -16.59
C GLY A 405 -22.73 5.53 -15.72
N VAL A 406 -21.98 6.33 -14.97
CA VAL A 406 -20.96 5.85 -14.02
C VAL A 406 -21.58 4.90 -13.00
N TRP A 407 -22.70 5.29 -12.38
CA TRP A 407 -23.35 4.43 -11.38
C TRP A 407 -23.81 3.10 -11.97
N GLN A 408 -24.38 3.10 -13.19
CA GLN A 408 -24.75 1.85 -13.87
C GLN A 408 -23.55 0.95 -14.14
N ALA A 409 -22.40 1.51 -14.50
CA ALA A 409 -21.17 0.73 -14.69
C ALA A 409 -20.72 0.07 -13.38
N LEU A 410 -20.73 0.83 -12.27
CA LEU A 410 -20.32 0.33 -10.95
C LEU A 410 -21.23 -0.78 -10.40
N VAL A 411 -22.55 -0.71 -10.62
CA VAL A 411 -23.47 -1.73 -10.09
C VAL A 411 -23.61 -2.97 -10.97
N ARG A 412 -23.17 -2.90 -12.24
CA ARG A 412 -23.20 -4.04 -13.18
C ARG A 412 -21.91 -4.84 -13.17
N GLY A 413 -20.77 -4.16 -13.07
CA GLY A 413 -19.47 -4.81 -12.87
C GLY A 413 -19.43 -5.44 -11.50
#